data_AF-A0A3P6S4F9-F1
#
_entry.id   AF-A0A3P6S4F9-F1
#
_cell.length_a   1.000
_cell.length_b   1.000
_cell.length_c   1.000
_cell.angle_alpha   90.00
_cell.angle_beta   90.00
_cell.angle_gamma   90.00
#
_symmetry.space_group_name_H-M   'P 1'
#
loop_
_entity.id
_entity.type
_entity.pdbx_description
1 polymer ?
#
loop_
_entity_poly.entity_id
_entity_poly.type
_entity_poly.pdbx_seq_one_letter_code
_entity_poly.pdbx_strand_id
1 'polypeptide(L)'
;MKFAEEYLVEKCEEHPEMQEKLEKTFALLAFDKPENSPFASLMELTHRQMVATDVNSAVLKALHKPAIPRIEALFRMMVWANQQLTRHDDAPEPPDALNKMFMEQ
;
A
#
# COMPACT_ATOMS: atom_id res chain seq x y z
N MET A 1 -20.94 -5.04 17.74
CA MET A 1 -19.76 -5.01 18.60
C MET A 1 -19.12 -6.38 18.84
N LYS A 2 -19.90 -7.47 18.96
CA LYS A 2 -19.35 -8.84 19.15
C LYS A 2 -18.17 -9.23 18.25
N PHE A 3 -18.23 -8.93 16.94
CA PHE A 3 -17.13 -9.24 16.02
C PHE A 3 -15.80 -8.54 16.39
N ALA A 4 -15.88 -7.27 16.81
CA ALA A 4 -14.71 -6.50 17.23
C ALA A 4 -14.08 -7.08 18.51
N GLU A 5 -14.93 -7.39 19.48
CA GLU A 5 -14.53 -7.98 20.77
C GLU A 5 -13.85 -9.33 20.58
N GLU A 6 -14.35 -10.16 19.66
CA GLU A 6 -13.89 -11.54 19.46
C GLU A 6 -12.61 -11.64 18.61
N TYR A 7 -12.45 -10.79 17.59
CA TYR A 7 -11.36 -10.95 16.61
C TYR A 7 -10.33 -9.82 16.60
N LEU A 8 -10.66 -8.63 17.12
CA LEU A 8 -9.81 -7.44 16.97
C LEU A 8 -9.10 -7.06 18.27
N VAL A 9 -9.63 -7.41 19.44
CA VAL A 9 -9.01 -7.08 20.75
C VAL A 9 -7.64 -7.74 20.91
N GLU A 10 -7.56 -9.06 20.72
CA GLU A 10 -6.29 -9.81 20.83
C GLU A 10 -5.23 -9.29 19.85
N LYS A 11 -5.65 -8.98 18.61
CA LYS A 11 -4.75 -8.44 17.58
C LYS A 11 -4.29 -7.00 17.86
N CYS A 12 -5.07 -6.24 18.62
CA CYS A 12 -4.71 -4.88 19.00
C CYS A 12 -3.62 -4.83 20.08
N GLU A 13 -3.59 -5.82 20.99
CA GLU A 13 -2.54 -5.94 22.01
C GLU A 13 -1.19 -6.31 21.38
N GLU A 14 -1.20 -7.13 20.33
CA GLU A 14 0.00 -7.51 19.57
C GLU A 14 0.53 -6.38 18.69
N HIS A 15 -0.35 -5.49 18.21
CA HIS A 15 -0.05 -4.44 17.23
C HIS A 15 -0.62 -3.08 17.66
N PRO A 16 0.09 -2.32 18.52
CA PRO A 16 -0.37 -1.02 19.00
C PRO A 16 -0.57 0.00 17.86
N GLU A 17 0.13 -0.15 16.73
CA GLU A 17 -0.06 0.65 15.52
C GLU A 17 -1.45 0.47 14.85
N MET A 18 -2.18 -0.60 15.19
CA MET A 18 -3.53 -0.86 14.67
C MET A 18 -4.61 -0.15 15.48
N GLN A 19 -4.33 0.26 16.73
CA GLN A 19 -5.31 0.87 17.62
C GLN A 19 -5.96 2.11 16.98
N GLU A 20 -5.14 3.02 16.45
CA GLU A 20 -5.64 4.25 15.82
C GLU A 20 -6.52 3.95 14.60
N LYS A 21 -6.18 2.95 13.79
CA LYS A 21 -6.97 2.55 12.62
C LYS A 21 -8.31 1.94 13.04
N LEU A 22 -8.30 1.17 14.11
CA LEU A 22 -9.47 0.52 14.64
C LEU A 22 -10.45 1.54 15.24
N GLU A 23 -9.95 2.49 16.02
CA GLU A 23 -10.74 3.61 16.56
C GLU A 23 -11.42 4.41 15.44
N LYS A 24 -10.69 4.76 14.39
CA LYS A 24 -11.26 5.46 13.21
C LYS A 24 -12.33 4.63 12.52
N THR A 25 -12.15 3.32 12.43
CA THR A 25 -13.11 2.40 11.80
C THR A 25 -14.37 2.25 12.65
N PHE A 26 -14.25 2.14 13.98
CA PHE A 26 -15.39 2.07 14.89
C PHE A 26 -16.11 3.39 15.04
N ALA A 27 -15.40 4.51 14.91
CA ALA A 27 -16.04 5.82 14.88
C ALA A 27 -17.09 5.90 13.76
N LEU A 28 -16.91 5.20 12.62
CA LEU A 28 -17.93 5.14 11.55
C LEU A 28 -19.25 4.53 12.02
N LEU A 29 -19.23 3.62 12.99
CA LEU A 29 -20.44 2.98 13.54
C LEU A 29 -21.26 3.93 14.43
N ALA A 30 -20.65 5.02 14.91
CA ALA A 30 -21.31 5.99 15.77
C ALA A 30 -22.13 7.04 15.00
N PHE A 31 -22.05 7.07 13.66
CA PHE A 31 -22.80 8.00 12.82
C PHE A 31 -23.98 7.27 12.16
N ASP A 32 -25.17 7.90 12.15
CA ASP A 32 -26.35 7.39 11.43
C ASP A 32 -26.10 7.22 9.93
N LYS A 33 -25.28 8.12 9.37
CA LYS A 33 -24.74 8.03 8.01
C LYS A 33 -23.22 8.05 8.08
N PRO A 34 -22.53 6.96 7.73
CA PRO A 34 -21.08 6.86 7.88
C PRO A 34 -20.32 7.83 6.96
N GLU A 35 -20.95 8.31 5.87
CA GLU A 35 -20.41 9.34 4.98
C GLU A 35 -20.26 10.73 5.62
N ASN A 36 -20.98 10.99 6.72
CA ASN A 36 -20.86 12.25 7.47
C ASN A 36 -19.72 12.20 8.50
N SER A 37 -19.06 11.06 8.65
CA SER A 37 -17.93 10.91 9.55
C SER A 37 -16.70 11.63 9.00
N PRO A 38 -15.84 12.22 9.85
CA PRO A 38 -14.52 12.70 9.42
C PRO A 38 -13.65 11.59 8.81
N PHE A 39 -14.01 10.31 9.02
CA PHE A 39 -13.31 9.15 8.47
C PHE A 39 -14.03 8.51 7.28
N ALA A 40 -14.97 9.19 6.64
CA ALA A 40 -15.69 8.71 5.47
C ALA A 40 -14.76 8.26 4.32
N SER A 41 -13.56 8.82 4.24
CA SER A 41 -12.50 8.42 3.29
C SER A 41 -12.12 6.94 3.38
N LEU A 42 -12.33 6.28 4.53
CA LEU A 42 -12.11 4.84 4.69
C LEU A 42 -13.12 3.99 3.90
N MET A 43 -14.25 4.56 3.49
CA MET A 43 -15.27 3.86 2.70
C MET A 43 -15.12 4.08 1.20
N GLU A 44 -14.31 5.06 0.79
CA GLU A 44 -14.13 5.44 -0.60
C GLU A 44 -13.59 4.29 -1.45
N LEU A 45 -13.97 4.28 -2.73
CA LEU A 45 -13.52 3.26 -3.67
C LEU A 45 -11.99 3.24 -3.79
N THR A 46 -11.37 4.42 -3.78
CA THR A 46 -9.92 4.60 -3.82
C THR A 46 -9.22 3.89 -2.65
N HIS A 47 -9.80 3.95 -1.44
CA HIS A 47 -9.26 3.26 -0.28
C HIS A 47 -9.34 1.74 -0.45
N ARG A 48 -10.46 1.22 -0.98
CA ARG A 48 -10.59 -0.21 -1.28
C ARG A 48 -9.57 -0.69 -2.31
N GLN A 49 -9.31 0.10 -3.34
CA GLN A 49 -8.31 -0.21 -4.37
C GLN A 49 -6.88 -0.24 -3.80
N MET A 50 -6.56 0.72 -2.92
CA MET A 50 -5.28 0.75 -2.20
C MET A 50 -5.10 -0.50 -1.34
N VAL A 51 -6.08 -0.82 -0.49
CA VAL A 51 -6.04 -2.02 0.36
C VAL A 51 -5.93 -3.30 -0.48
N ALA A 52 -6.66 -3.40 -1.59
CA ALA A 52 -6.56 -4.54 -2.49
C ALA A 52 -5.14 -4.68 -3.08
N THR A 53 -4.50 -3.56 -3.44
CA THR A 53 -3.12 -3.55 -3.95
C THR A 53 -2.13 -4.00 -2.88
N ASP A 54 -2.28 -3.50 -1.65
CA ASP A 54 -1.43 -3.86 -0.51
C ASP A 54 -1.56 -5.34 -0.16
N VAL A 55 -2.79 -5.85 -0.08
CA VAL A 55 -3.07 -7.27 0.18
C VAL A 55 -2.52 -8.14 -0.94
N ASN A 56 -2.74 -7.78 -2.20
CA ASN A 56 -2.19 -8.52 -3.34
C ASN A 56 -0.66 -8.58 -3.28
N SER A 57 -0.02 -7.46 -2.95
CA SER A 57 1.44 -7.39 -2.80
C SER A 57 1.93 -8.25 -1.64
N ALA A 58 1.25 -8.26 -0.50
CA ALA A 58 1.59 -9.08 0.65
C ALA A 58 1.42 -10.58 0.35
N VAL A 59 0.34 -10.98 -0.35
CA VAL A 59 0.12 -12.36 -0.80
C VAL A 59 1.22 -12.80 -1.76
N LEU A 60 1.58 -11.97 -2.75
CA LEU A 60 2.67 -12.29 -3.68
C LEU A 60 4.00 -12.46 -2.95
N LYS A 61 4.32 -11.57 -1.99
CA LYS A 61 5.51 -11.71 -1.14
C LYS A 61 5.50 -13.01 -0.33
N ALA A 62 4.37 -13.36 0.29
CA ALA A 62 4.22 -14.60 1.04
C ALA A 62 4.37 -15.86 0.17
N LEU A 63 4.05 -15.76 -1.13
CA LEU A 63 4.25 -16.81 -2.12
C LEU A 63 5.62 -16.75 -2.82
N HIS A 64 6.54 -15.91 -2.36
CA HIS A 64 7.85 -15.67 -2.98
C HIS A 64 7.76 -15.26 -4.46
N LYS A 65 6.68 -14.57 -4.85
CA LYS A 65 6.48 -14.01 -6.19
C LYS A 65 6.75 -12.51 -6.19
N PRO A 66 7.31 -11.96 -7.28
CA PRO A 66 7.52 -10.52 -7.37
C PRO A 66 6.16 -9.81 -7.40
N ALA A 67 6.01 -8.79 -6.55
CA ALA A 67 4.80 -7.96 -6.48
C ALA A 67 4.57 -7.16 -7.77
N ILE A 68 5.64 -6.87 -8.51
CA ILE A 68 5.61 -6.14 -9.77
C ILE A 68 5.84 -7.12 -10.93
N PRO A 69 4.94 -7.18 -11.93
CA PRO A 69 5.16 -7.98 -13.13
C PRO A 69 6.45 -7.56 -13.86
N ARG A 70 7.21 -8.53 -14.37
CA ARG A 70 8.49 -8.26 -15.08
C ARG A 70 8.32 -7.28 -16.25
N ILE A 71 7.18 -7.31 -16.93
CA ILE A 71 6.88 -6.40 -18.04
C ILE A 71 6.74 -4.95 -17.58
N GLU A 72 6.14 -4.72 -16.41
CA GLU A 72 6.01 -3.37 -15.84
C GLU A 72 7.38 -2.83 -15.44
N ALA A 73 8.24 -3.68 -14.87
CA ALA A 73 9.61 -3.30 -14.55
C ALA A 73 10.42 -2.90 -15.80
N LEU A 74 10.32 -3.68 -16.88
CA LEU A 74 10.94 -3.34 -18.17
C LEU A 74 10.39 -2.05 -18.75
N PHE A 75 9.07 -1.84 -18.67
CA PHE A 75 8.44 -0.62 -19.16
C PHE A 75 8.93 0.63 -18.41
N ARG A 76 8.96 0.57 -17.06
CA ARG A 76 9.53 1.65 -16.23
C ARG A 76 10.98 1.95 -16.59
N MET A 77 11.78 0.92 -16.89
CA MET A 77 13.18 1.06 -17.31
C MET A 77 13.32 1.77 -18.66
N MET A 78 12.48 1.43 -19.65
CA MET A 78 12.49 2.11 -20.95
C MET A 78 12.13 3.59 -20.81
N VAL A 79 11.10 3.91 -20.03
CA VAL A 79 10.69 5.29 -19.77
C VAL A 79 11.82 6.07 -19.10
N TRP A 80 12.47 5.48 -18.08
CA TRP A 80 13.62 6.10 -17.42
C TRP A 80 14.79 6.35 -18.38
N ALA A 81 15.18 5.34 -19.18
CA ALA A 81 16.27 5.48 -20.14
C ALA A 81 15.99 6.60 -21.16
N ASN A 82 14.74 6.71 -21.62
CA ASN A 82 14.33 7.77 -22.54
C ASN A 82 14.39 9.16 -21.88
N GLN A 83 14.02 9.28 -20.59
CA GLN A 83 14.16 10.53 -19.83
C GLN A 83 15.64 10.94 -19.65
N GLN A 84 16.54 9.97 -19.44
CA GLN A 84 17.98 10.25 -19.34
C GLN A 84 18.55 10.74 -20.68
N LEU A 85 18.18 10.09 -21.79
CA LEU A 85 18.63 10.48 -23.13
C LEU A 85 18.11 11.87 -23.56
N THR A 86 16.98 12.30 -23.00
CA THR A 86 16.39 13.62 -23.27
C THR A 86 17.04 14.74 -22.42
N ARG A 87 17.68 14.41 -21.30
CA ARG A 87 18.39 15.36 -20.43
C ARG A 87 19.87 15.40 -20.81
N HIS A 88 20.23 16.29 -21.72
CA HIS A 88 21.63 16.65 -21.97
C HIS A 88 22.21 17.34 -20.72
N ASP A 89 23.21 16.70 -20.09
CA ASP A 89 24.31 17.28 -19.28
C ASP A 89 24.19 17.69 -17.79
N ASP A 90 23.07 17.59 -17.05
CA ASP A 90 23.12 17.86 -15.60
C ASP A 90 22.32 16.88 -14.71
N ALA A 91 23.07 16.16 -13.87
CA ALA A 91 22.58 15.16 -12.91
C ALA A 91 21.95 15.82 -11.67
N PRO A 92 20.91 15.19 -11.10
CA PRO A 92 21.18 14.49 -9.84
C PRO A 92 20.85 13.00 -9.96
N GLU A 93 21.37 12.25 -9.00
CA GLU A 93 21.57 10.79 -8.99
C GLU A 93 20.42 9.96 -9.60
N PRO A 94 20.74 8.78 -10.18
CA PRO A 94 19.72 7.83 -10.60
C PRO A 94 18.70 7.64 -9.48
N PRO A 95 17.40 7.47 -9.78
CA PRO A 95 16.42 7.06 -8.78
C PRO A 95 16.84 5.66 -8.37
N ASP A 96 17.64 5.59 -7.31
CA ASP A 96 18.12 4.37 -6.70
C ASP A 96 18.66 3.35 -7.71
N ALA A 97 19.99 3.33 -7.83
CA ALA A 97 20.73 2.11 -8.12
C ALA A 97 20.50 1.03 -7.02
N LEU A 98 19.24 0.79 -6.62
CA LEU A 98 18.82 0.42 -5.26
C LEU A 98 17.40 -0.20 -5.22
N ASN A 99 16.81 -0.48 -6.38
CA ASN A 99 16.32 -1.85 -6.59
C ASN A 99 17.36 -2.64 -7.41
N LYS A 100 18.64 -2.29 -7.20
CA LYS A 100 19.81 -2.87 -7.88
C LYS A 100 19.62 -4.38 -7.89
N MET A 101 19.53 -4.91 -9.10
CA MET A 101 19.89 -6.30 -9.38
C MET A 101 18.90 -7.37 -8.93
N PHE A 102 17.61 -7.08 -8.83
CA PHE A 102 16.62 -8.01 -8.25
C PHE A 102 16.88 -8.18 -6.74
N MET A 103 15.95 -8.75 -6.00
CA MET A 103 16.20 -9.24 -4.64
C MET A 103 17.17 -10.45 -4.61
N GLU A 104 18.23 -10.50 -5.43
CA GLU A 104 19.09 -11.69 -5.61
C GLU A 104 18.28 -12.97 -5.96
N GLN A 105 17.85 -13.13 -7.21
CA GLN A 105 17.13 -14.33 -7.71
C GLN A 105 15.74 -14.62 -7.14
#